data_AF-A0A962QC26-F1
#
_entry.id   AF-A0A962QC26-F1
#
_cell.length_a   1.000
_cell.length_b   1.000
_cell.length_c   1.000
_cell.angle_alpha   90.00
_cell.angle_beta   90.00
_cell.angle_gamma   90.00
#
_symmetry.space_group_name_H-M   'P 1'
#
loop_
_entity.id
_entity.type
_entity.pdbx_description
1 polymer ?
#
loop_
_entity_poly.entity_id
_entity_poly.type
_entity_poly.pdbx_seq_one_letter_code
_entity_poly.pdbx_strand_id
1 'polypeptide(L)'
;MKKYKNSMVMGNFCPFHNGHKYLIDTSIENSEKVYVFVCHRKDDPISGNERFLSIKNTYRDNENIIVFNIEHDYDNYPGERGSTVDEFYDYWVNQIVYKYVDELDVVFTSEEYGDEFAEYLGVEHFLVDKKRKEYPISGTEIRNNP
;
A
#
# COMPACT_ATOMS: atom_id res chain seq x y z
N MET A 1 -9.68 -22.57 -2.57
CA MET A 1 -9.12 -21.92 -1.37
C MET A 1 -8.18 -20.82 -1.82
N LYS A 2 -8.12 -19.72 -1.08
CA LYS A 2 -7.13 -18.66 -1.31
C LYS A 2 -5.74 -19.17 -0.89
N LYS A 3 -4.67 -18.63 -1.49
CA LYS A 3 -3.28 -19.02 -1.15
C LYS A 3 -2.88 -18.49 0.23
N TYR A 4 -3.34 -17.28 0.55
CA TYR A 4 -3.03 -16.59 1.80
C TYR A 4 -4.29 -16.32 2.61
N LYS A 5 -4.16 -16.21 3.93
CA LYS A 5 -5.23 -15.81 4.83
C LYS A 5 -5.29 -14.29 4.94
N ASN A 6 -4.17 -13.63 5.20
CA ASN A 6 -4.06 -12.19 5.41
C ASN A 6 -3.00 -11.59 4.48
N SER A 7 -3.38 -10.63 3.64
CA SER A 7 -2.44 -9.89 2.80
C SER A 7 -2.53 -8.39 3.01
N MET A 8 -1.47 -7.67 2.64
CA MET A 8 -1.48 -6.21 2.62
C MET A 8 -1.08 -5.61 1.28
N VAL A 9 -1.60 -4.42 1.01
CA VAL A 9 -1.19 -3.50 -0.06
C VAL A 9 -1.01 -2.12 0.58
N MET A 10 0.10 -1.45 0.27
CA MET A 10 0.39 -0.11 0.78
C MET A 10 0.72 0.84 -0.38
N GLY A 11 0.25 2.09 -0.29
CA GLY A 11 0.57 3.08 -1.31
C GLY A 11 0.06 4.48 -1.02
N ASN A 12 0.59 5.43 -1.80
CA ASN A 12 0.17 6.83 -1.75
C ASN A 12 -1.15 7.07 -2.53
N PHE A 13 -1.44 6.26 -3.55
CA PHE A 13 -2.69 6.30 -4.32
C PHE A 13 -3.12 7.70 -4.81
N CYS A 14 -2.19 8.51 -5.31
CA CYS A 14 -2.43 9.93 -5.63
C CYS A 14 -2.34 10.22 -7.14
N PRO A 15 -3.42 10.10 -7.94
CA PRO A 15 -4.74 9.56 -7.59
C PRO A 15 -4.79 8.02 -7.63
N PHE A 16 -5.88 7.48 -7.09
CA PHE A 16 -6.23 6.07 -7.29
C PHE A 16 -6.55 5.84 -8.77
N HIS A 17 -6.05 4.75 -9.36
CA HIS A 17 -6.11 4.49 -10.80
C HIS A 17 -6.07 2.99 -11.10
N ASN A 18 -6.26 2.60 -12.37
CA ASN A 18 -6.41 1.19 -12.76
C ASN A 18 -5.20 0.29 -12.41
N GLY A 19 -3.97 0.81 -12.43
CA GLY A 19 -2.82 0.04 -11.93
C GLY A 19 -2.91 -0.32 -10.44
N HIS A 20 -3.38 0.62 -9.59
CA HIS A 20 -3.64 0.34 -8.18
C HIS A 20 -4.81 -0.62 -8.01
N LYS A 21 -5.85 -0.48 -8.85
CA LYS A 21 -6.99 -1.40 -8.86
C LYS A 21 -6.52 -2.83 -9.13
N TYR A 22 -5.73 -3.02 -10.18
CA TYR A 22 -5.15 -4.31 -10.54
C TYR A 22 -4.32 -4.93 -9.41
N LEU A 23 -3.44 -4.15 -8.77
CA LEU A 23 -2.65 -4.59 -7.61
C LEU A 23 -3.55 -5.10 -6.47
N ILE A 24 -4.59 -4.35 -6.12
CA ILE A 24 -5.53 -4.73 -5.06
C ILE A 24 -6.36 -5.94 -5.49
N ASP A 25 -6.86 -5.99 -6.73
CA ASP A 25 -7.61 -7.12 -7.27
C ASP A 25 -6.78 -8.41 -7.23
N THR A 26 -5.51 -8.37 -7.62
CA THR A 26 -4.60 -9.53 -7.51
C THR A 26 -4.45 -10.00 -6.07
N SER A 27 -4.35 -9.06 -5.12
CA SER A 27 -4.30 -9.40 -3.69
C SER A 27 -5.60 -10.07 -3.21
N ILE A 28 -6.77 -9.56 -3.63
CA ILE A 28 -8.09 -10.16 -3.36
C ILE A 28 -8.18 -11.57 -3.94
N GLU A 29 -7.69 -11.78 -5.16
CA GLU A 29 -7.75 -13.09 -5.83
C GLU A 29 -6.97 -14.17 -5.08
N ASN A 30 -5.90 -13.79 -4.39
CA ASN A 30 -4.99 -14.71 -3.72
C ASN A 30 -5.19 -14.82 -2.21
N SER A 31 -5.97 -13.94 -1.58
CA SER A 31 -6.05 -13.83 -0.12
C SER A 31 -7.48 -13.87 0.42
N GLU A 32 -7.67 -14.40 1.63
CA GLU A 32 -8.98 -14.39 2.30
C GLU A 32 -9.35 -13.00 2.80
N LYS A 33 -8.38 -12.24 3.31
CA LYS A 33 -8.55 -10.87 3.81
C LYS A 33 -7.42 -9.97 3.30
N VAL A 34 -7.78 -8.76 2.87
CA VAL A 34 -6.85 -7.79 2.29
C VAL A 34 -6.89 -6.48 3.07
N TYR A 35 -5.73 -6.05 3.56
CA TYR A 35 -5.55 -4.78 4.24
C TYR A 35 -4.91 -3.76 3.30
N VAL A 36 -5.60 -2.66 3.03
CA VAL A 36 -5.12 -1.59 2.13
C VAL A 36 -4.76 -0.36 2.96
N PHE A 37 -3.47 -0.02 3.00
CA PHE A 37 -2.95 1.15 3.72
C PHE A 37 -2.82 2.33 2.77
N VAL A 38 -3.72 3.31 2.91
CA VAL A 38 -3.67 4.59 2.21
C VAL A 38 -2.81 5.54 3.02
N CYS A 39 -1.52 5.57 2.71
CA CYS A 39 -0.55 6.39 3.43
C CYS A 39 -0.40 7.73 2.73
N HIS A 40 -0.60 8.83 3.45
CA HIS A 40 -0.61 10.17 2.87
C HIS A 40 -0.04 11.24 3.80
N ARG A 41 0.26 12.40 3.22
CA ARG A 41 0.61 13.64 3.91
C ARG A 41 -0.53 14.66 3.85
N LYS A 42 -0.44 15.71 4.66
CA LYS A 42 -1.37 16.85 4.61
C LYS A 42 -1.20 17.71 3.35
N ASP A 43 0.02 17.80 2.85
CA ASP A 43 0.44 18.64 1.72
C ASP A 43 0.48 17.88 0.38
N ASP A 44 0.02 16.63 0.34
CA ASP A 44 -0.13 15.90 -0.91
C ASP A 44 -1.12 16.62 -1.87
N PRO A 45 -0.91 16.52 -3.20
CA PRO A 45 -1.75 17.23 -4.18
C PRO A 45 -3.24 16.86 -4.16
N ILE A 46 -3.58 15.67 -3.67
CA ILE A 46 -4.96 15.19 -3.50
C ILE A 46 -5.10 14.78 -2.04
N SER A 47 -6.19 15.14 -1.38
CA SER A 47 -6.32 14.84 0.05
C SER A 47 -6.30 13.33 0.31
N GLY A 48 -5.75 12.92 1.45
CA GLY A 48 -5.78 11.52 1.87
C GLY A 48 -7.20 10.95 1.95
N ASN A 49 -8.14 11.76 2.46
CA ASN A 49 -9.54 11.36 2.57
C ASN A 49 -10.20 11.09 1.21
N GLU A 50 -9.91 11.89 0.17
CA GLU A 50 -10.43 11.62 -1.19
C GLU A 50 -9.89 10.29 -1.74
N ARG A 51 -8.61 9.99 -1.52
CA ARG A 51 -7.96 8.75 -1.97
C ARG A 51 -8.50 7.53 -1.22
N PHE A 52 -8.62 7.65 0.09
CA PHE A 52 -9.25 6.66 0.97
C PHE A 52 -10.69 6.36 0.54
N LEU A 53 -11.51 7.39 0.34
CA LEU A 53 -12.90 7.23 -0.09
C LEU A 53 -12.99 6.63 -1.50
N SER A 54 -12.07 6.95 -2.41
CA SER A 54 -12.02 6.37 -3.74
C SER A 54 -11.84 4.84 -3.69
N ILE A 55 -10.89 4.36 -2.89
CA ILE A 55 -10.66 2.92 -2.69
C ILE A 55 -11.83 2.28 -1.95
N LYS A 56 -12.27 2.88 -0.84
CA LYS A 56 -13.38 2.36 -0.03
C LYS A 56 -14.68 2.22 -0.83
N ASN A 57 -15.00 3.20 -1.69
CA ASN A 57 -16.17 3.15 -2.54
C ASN A 57 -16.05 2.12 -3.66
N THR A 58 -14.85 1.95 -4.22
CA THR A 58 -14.57 0.95 -5.27
C THR A 58 -14.80 -0.48 -4.77
N TYR A 59 -14.43 -0.76 -3.51
CA TYR A 59 -14.52 -2.09 -2.92
C TYR A 59 -15.62 -2.22 -1.85
N ARG A 60 -16.62 -1.32 -1.86
CA ARG A 60 -17.65 -1.22 -0.81
C ARG A 60 -18.46 -2.51 -0.58
N ASP A 61 -18.59 -3.33 -1.63
CA ASP A 61 -19.37 -4.56 -1.64
C ASP A 61 -18.50 -5.80 -1.35
N ASN A 62 -17.21 -5.60 -1.05
CA ASN A 62 -16.27 -6.67 -0.68
C ASN A 62 -15.90 -6.57 0.81
N GLU A 63 -16.56 -7.39 1.63
CA GLU A 63 -16.37 -7.43 3.09
C GLU A 63 -14.97 -7.90 3.53
N ASN A 64 -14.22 -8.53 2.63
CA ASN A 64 -12.87 -9.03 2.91
C ASN A 64 -11.79 -7.95 2.78
N ILE A 65 -12.14 -6.74 2.33
CA ILE A 65 -11.24 -5.60 2.28
C ILE A 65 -11.41 -4.70 3.49
N ILE A 66 -10.29 -4.37 4.12
CA ILE A 66 -10.20 -3.33 5.15
C ILE A 66 -9.25 -2.25 4.64
N VAL A 67 -9.74 -1.02 4.57
CA VAL A 67 -8.95 0.13 4.12
C VAL A 67 -8.62 0.99 5.34
N PHE A 68 -7.35 1.33 5.52
CA PHE A 68 -6.86 2.23 6.55
C PHE A 68 -6.46 3.57 5.92
N ASN A 69 -6.87 4.67 6.54
CA ASN A 69 -6.44 6.02 6.18
C ASN A 69 -5.33 6.47 7.13
N ILE A 70 -4.09 6.52 6.65
CA ILE A 70 -2.90 6.75 7.45
C ILE A 70 -2.26 8.07 7.05
N GLU A 71 -2.53 9.11 7.82
CA GLU A 71 -1.77 10.35 7.73
C GLU A 71 -0.43 10.19 8.48
N HIS A 72 0.67 10.57 7.84
CA HIS A 72 2.00 10.61 8.45
C HIS A 72 2.67 11.96 8.18
N ASP A 73 3.53 12.38 9.12
CA ASP A 73 4.22 13.67 9.10
C ASP A 73 5.74 13.47 8.93
N TYR A 74 6.36 14.36 8.17
CA TYR A 74 7.79 14.41 7.92
C TYR A 74 8.61 14.77 9.16
N ASP A 75 8.03 15.54 10.08
CA ASP A 75 8.75 15.95 11.28
C ASP A 75 9.19 14.78 12.18
N ASN A 76 8.56 13.61 12.01
CA ASN A 76 8.93 12.36 12.68
C ASN A 76 9.31 11.24 11.69
N TYR A 77 9.47 11.54 10.41
CA TYR A 77 9.80 10.54 9.39
C TYR A 77 11.30 10.22 9.42
N PRO A 78 11.71 8.95 9.56
CA PRO A 78 13.12 8.60 9.64
C PRO A 78 13.90 8.96 8.36
N GLY A 79 13.28 8.88 7.19
CA GLY A 79 13.98 9.01 5.90
C GLY A 79 14.63 10.37 5.61
N GLU A 80 14.26 11.46 6.28
CA GLU A 80 14.82 12.79 6.02
C GLU A 80 15.81 13.30 7.10
N ARG A 81 15.94 12.61 8.24
CA ARG A 81 16.79 13.06 9.37
C ARG A 81 18.10 12.29 9.54
N GLY A 82 18.60 11.66 8.47
CA GLY A 82 19.82 10.85 8.53
C GLY A 82 19.64 9.54 9.30
N SER A 83 18.39 9.04 9.38
CA SER A 83 18.11 7.76 10.01
C SER A 83 18.64 6.62 9.14
N THR A 84 18.90 5.51 9.80
CA THR A 84 19.29 4.25 9.18
C THR A 84 18.13 3.60 8.41
N VAL A 85 18.46 2.66 7.54
CA VAL A 85 17.46 1.82 6.85
C VAL A 85 16.61 1.05 7.85
N ASP A 86 17.23 0.54 8.92
CA ASP A 86 16.52 -0.20 9.98
C ASP A 86 15.49 0.69 10.70
N GLU A 87 15.86 1.93 11.06
CA GLU A 87 14.93 2.89 11.69
C GLU A 87 13.77 3.27 10.76
N PHE A 88 14.06 3.38 9.46
CA PHE A 88 13.05 3.63 8.44
C PHE A 88 12.03 2.48 8.38
N TYR A 89 12.51 1.23 8.29
CA TYR A 89 11.61 0.09 8.20
C TYR A 89 10.92 -0.23 9.53
N ASP A 90 11.57 -0.03 10.68
CA ASP A 90 10.94 -0.17 12.00
C ASP A 90 9.71 0.74 12.13
N TYR A 91 9.82 2.00 11.67
CA TYR A 91 8.68 2.91 11.63
C TYR A 91 7.53 2.35 10.79
N TRP A 92 7.80 1.95 9.55
CA TRP A 92 6.75 1.43 8.66
C TRP A 92 6.16 0.11 9.17
N VAL A 93 6.97 -0.80 9.67
CA VAL A 93 6.55 -2.12 10.12
C VAL A 93 5.83 -2.03 11.47
N ASN A 94 6.46 -1.46 12.48
CA ASN A 94 5.95 -1.50 13.85
C ASN A 94 5.02 -0.34 14.19
N GLN A 95 5.26 0.86 13.66
CA GLN A 95 4.43 2.03 13.97
C GLN A 95 3.23 2.18 13.03
N ILE A 96 3.33 1.66 11.80
CA ILE A 96 2.28 1.77 10.78
C ILE A 96 1.58 0.45 10.50
N VAL A 97 2.27 -0.64 10.16
CA VAL A 97 1.59 -1.89 9.75
C VAL A 97 1.04 -2.65 10.96
N TYR A 98 1.91 -3.10 11.87
CA TYR A 98 1.55 -3.95 13.00
C TYR A 98 0.80 -3.23 14.14
N LYS A 99 0.63 -1.91 14.03
CA LYS A 99 -0.30 -1.16 14.88
C LYS A 99 -1.77 -1.39 14.52
N TYR A 100 -2.06 -1.82 13.29
CA TYR A 100 -3.43 -1.96 12.77
C TYR A 100 -3.80 -3.40 12.40
N VAL A 101 -2.81 -4.28 12.23
CA VAL A 101 -2.99 -5.67 11.80
C VAL A 101 -2.10 -6.57 12.62
N ASP A 102 -2.64 -7.65 13.18
CA ASP A 102 -1.88 -8.57 14.04
C ASP A 102 -1.12 -9.66 13.26
N GLU A 103 -1.68 -10.11 12.14
CA GLU A 103 -1.16 -11.24 11.34
C GLU A 103 -1.17 -10.90 9.85
N LEU A 104 -0.06 -11.16 9.16
CA LEU A 104 0.09 -11.04 7.72
C LEU A 104 0.89 -12.25 7.19
N ASP A 105 0.48 -12.76 6.03
CA ASP A 105 1.21 -13.83 5.33
C ASP A 105 2.04 -13.28 4.16
N VAL A 106 1.59 -12.17 3.57
CA VAL A 106 2.16 -11.64 2.33
C VAL A 106 1.92 -10.14 2.15
N VAL A 107 2.89 -9.45 1.56
CA VAL A 107 2.75 -8.09 1.03
C VAL A 107 2.74 -8.13 -0.50
N PHE A 108 1.77 -7.46 -1.11
CA PHE A 108 1.69 -7.28 -2.55
C PHE A 108 2.21 -5.88 -2.92
N THR A 109 3.19 -5.80 -3.80
CA THR A 109 3.71 -4.53 -4.31
C THR A 109 3.95 -4.58 -5.82
N SER A 110 4.04 -3.40 -6.44
CA SER A 110 4.56 -3.25 -7.81
C SER A 110 5.94 -2.57 -7.82
N GLU A 111 6.59 -2.49 -6.66
CA GLU A 111 7.73 -1.62 -6.41
C GLU A 111 9.02 -2.42 -6.21
N GLU A 112 10.18 -1.77 -6.39
CA GLU A 112 11.48 -2.46 -6.26
C GLU A 112 11.84 -2.81 -4.83
N TYR A 113 11.36 -2.02 -3.86
CA TYR A 113 11.64 -2.21 -2.44
C TYR A 113 10.85 -3.37 -1.82
N GLY A 114 9.95 -4.01 -2.57
CA GLY A 114 8.99 -4.97 -2.01
C GLY A 114 9.64 -6.19 -1.34
N ASP A 115 10.76 -6.70 -1.89
CA ASP A 115 11.49 -7.82 -1.29
C ASP A 115 12.11 -7.43 0.06
N GLU A 116 12.75 -6.24 0.13
CA GLU A 116 13.35 -5.72 1.37
C GLU A 116 12.26 -5.43 2.41
N PHE A 117 11.16 -4.81 2.02
CA PHE A 117 10.06 -4.51 2.94
C PHE A 117 9.42 -5.79 3.50
N ALA A 118 9.26 -6.82 2.67
CA ALA A 118 8.74 -8.11 3.12
C ALA A 118 9.68 -8.82 4.11
N GLU A 119 11.00 -8.65 3.97
CA GLU A 119 11.98 -9.15 4.93
C GLU A 119 11.79 -8.51 6.30
N TYR A 120 11.64 -7.19 6.38
CA TYR A 120 11.38 -6.49 7.64
C TYR A 120 10.01 -6.81 8.25
N LEU A 121 9.00 -7.04 7.41
CA LEU A 121 7.69 -7.53 7.85
C LEU A 121 7.75 -9.00 8.31
N GLY A 122 8.72 -9.78 7.85
CA GLY A 122 8.77 -11.23 8.11
C GLY A 122 7.70 -12.01 7.35
N VAL A 123 7.31 -11.56 6.14
CA VAL A 123 6.23 -12.16 5.32
C VAL A 123 6.70 -12.46 3.90
N GLU A 124 5.89 -13.17 3.11
CA GLU A 124 6.18 -13.37 1.67
C GLU A 124 6.01 -12.05 0.90
N HIS A 125 6.84 -11.82 -0.11
CA HIS A 125 6.58 -10.77 -1.11
C HIS A 125 5.92 -11.36 -2.34
N PHE A 126 4.82 -10.77 -2.78
CA PHE A 126 4.24 -11.03 -4.09
C PHE A 126 4.40 -9.79 -4.98
N LEU A 127 5.29 -9.88 -5.96
CA LEU A 127 5.49 -8.82 -6.95
C LEU A 127 4.42 -8.86 -8.04
N VAL A 128 3.70 -7.75 -8.23
CA VAL A 128 2.63 -7.59 -9.22
C VAL A 128 3.04 -6.57 -10.27
N ASP A 129 3.09 -7.00 -11.53
CA ASP A 129 3.32 -6.17 -12.72
C ASP A 129 4.33 -5.00 -12.55
N LYS A 130 5.53 -5.31 -12.05
CA LYS A 130 6.61 -4.31 -11.85
C LYS A 130 6.89 -3.47 -13.10
N LYS A 131 6.77 -4.06 -14.29
CA LYS A 131 7.04 -3.38 -15.57
C LYS A 131 5.85 -2.58 -16.09
N ARG A 132 4.74 -2.52 -15.36
CA ARG A 132 3.49 -1.84 -15.74
C ARG A 132 3.03 -2.25 -17.15
N LYS A 133 3.21 -3.54 -17.49
CA LYS A 133 2.91 -4.08 -18.81
C LYS A 133 1.42 -4.24 -19.04
N GLU A 134 0.67 -4.49 -17.96
CA GLU A 134 -0.78 -4.67 -18.03
C GLU A 134 -1.49 -3.32 -17.93
N TYR A 135 -0.97 -2.41 -17.10
CA TYR A 135 -1.46 -1.03 -17.01
C TYR A 135 -0.30 -0.02 -16.99
N PRO A 136 0.08 0.56 -18.14
CA PRO A 136 1.15 1.56 -18.25
C PRO A 136 0.66 2.93 -17.77
N ILE A 137 0.28 3.01 -16.49
CA ILE A 137 -0.26 4.20 -15.86
C ILE A 137 0.48 4.43 -14.55
N SER A 138 0.98 5.64 -14.36
CA SER A 138 1.49 6.11 -13.07
C SER A 138 0.68 7.32 -12.58
N GLY A 139 0.55 7.47 -11.27
CA GLY A 139 -0.10 8.66 -10.68
C GLY A 139 0.62 9.95 -11.08
N THR A 140 1.93 9.92 -11.31
CA THR A 140 2.70 11.08 -11.77
C THR A 140 2.30 11.51 -13.18
N GLU A 141 2.11 10.58 -14.12
CA GLU A 141 1.66 10.90 -15.48
C GLU A 141 0.24 11.47 -15.47
N ILE A 142 -0.69 10.89 -14.70
CA ILE A 142 -2.05 11.42 -14.57
C ILE A 142 -2.03 12.85 -14.00
N ARG A 143 -1.24 13.13 -12.97
CA ARG A 143 -1.17 14.49 -12.41
C ARG A 143 -0.62 15.51 -13.41
N ASN A 144 0.27 15.09 -14.31
CA ASN A 144 0.86 15.96 -15.33
C ASN A 144 -0.03 16.09 -16.59
N ASN A 145 -0.96 15.15 -16.82
CA ASN A 145 -1.88 15.15 -17.95
C ASN A 145 -3.21 14.44 -17.57
N PRO A 146 -4.10 15.10 -16.82
CA PRO A 146 -5.30 14.50 -16.22
C PRO A 146 -6.41 14.12 -17.20
#